data_AF-A0A6P0NG70-F1
#
_entry.id   AF-A0A6P0NG70-F1
#
_cell.length_a   1.000
_cell.length_b   1.000
_cell.length_c   1.000
_cell.angle_alpha   90.00
_cell.angle_beta   90.00
_cell.angle_gamma   90.00
#
_symmetry.space_group_name_H-M   'P 1'
#
loop_
_entity.id
_entity.type
_entity.pdbx_description
1 polymer ?
#
loop_
_entity_poly.entity_id
_entity_poly.type
_entity_poly.pdbx_seq_one_letter_code
_entity_poly.pdbx_strand_id
1 'polypeptide(L)' 'RSPDQSTLNLQNKILHCLSNGTQLAWLIDFARQQIWVWQGDDLPIICSGEDILPSLGILPELTVYGVMAMTRRS' A
#
# COMPACT_ATOMS: atom_id res chain seq x y z
N ARG A 1 2.46 -6.88 5.06
CA ARG A 1 3.63 -7.09 5.94
C ARG A 1 3.55 -8.50 6.48
N SER A 2 4.67 -9.20 6.64
CA SER A 2 4.66 -10.43 7.44
C SER A 2 4.44 -10.11 8.92
N PRO A 3 3.96 -11.06 9.74
CA PRO A 3 3.68 -10.83 11.16
C PRO A 3 4.85 -10.24 11.95
N ASP A 4 6.09 -10.63 11.59
CA ASP A 4 7.31 -10.22 12.29
C ASP A 4 7.87 -8.87 11.84
N GLN A 5 7.31 -8.26 10.80
CA GLN A 5 7.78 -6.96 10.31
C GLN A 5 7.14 -5.83 11.11
N SER A 6 7.98 -5.01 11.75
CA SER A 6 7.53 -3.80 12.43
C SER A 6 6.91 -2.80 11.43
N THR A 7 5.68 -2.40 11.69
CA THR A 7 4.98 -1.34 10.92
C THR A 7 5.80 -0.06 10.87
N LEU A 8 6.46 0.31 11.97
CA LEU A 8 7.27 1.52 12.05
C LEU A 8 8.48 1.45 11.10
N ASN A 9 9.14 0.31 11.01
CA ASN A 9 10.28 0.13 10.09
C ASN A 9 9.84 0.21 8.63
N LEU A 10 8.65 -0.30 8.29
CA LEU A 10 8.09 -0.19 6.95
C LEU A 10 7.71 1.24 6.61
N GLN A 11 7.08 1.97 7.54
CA GLN A 11 6.77 3.40 7.35
C GLN A 11 8.05 4.23 7.16
N ASN A 12 9.10 3.99 7.95
CA ASN A 12 10.39 4.67 7.77
C ASN A 12 10.99 4.44 6.38
N LYS A 13 10.91 3.22 5.85
CA LYS A 13 11.35 2.93 4.48
C LYS A 13 10.53 3.66 3.43
N ILE A 14 9.21 3.70 3.61
CA ILE A 14 8.31 4.42 2.70
C ILE A 14 8.64 5.91 2.70
N LEU A 15 8.76 6.54 3.87
CA LEU A 15 9.12 7.95 3.99
C LEU A 15 10.49 8.24 3.36
N HIS A 16 11.47 7.36 3.52
CA HIS A 16 12.76 7.48 2.84
C HIS A 16 12.60 7.40 1.31
N CYS A 17 11.77 6.50 0.78
CA CYS A 17 11.51 6.43 -0.65
C CYS A 17 10.81 7.69 -1.18
N LEU A 18 9.81 8.20 -0.45
CA LEU A 18 9.09 9.44 -0.79
C LEU A 18 10.06 10.63 -0.82
N SER A 19 10.93 10.78 0.19
CA SER A 19 11.94 11.84 0.23
C SER A 19 12.96 11.78 -0.92
N ASN A 20 13.05 10.64 -1.62
CA ASN A 20 13.93 10.43 -2.78
C ASN A 20 13.15 10.40 -4.10
N GLY A 21 11.94 10.99 -4.15
CA GLY A 21 11.19 11.20 -5.39
C GLY A 21 10.24 10.07 -5.79
N THR A 22 9.99 9.10 -4.90
CA THR A 22 8.90 8.13 -5.12
C THR A 22 7.57 8.86 -5.10
N GLN A 23 6.73 8.66 -6.13
CA GLN A 23 5.45 9.35 -6.26
C GLN A 23 4.29 8.64 -5.55
N LEU A 24 4.34 7.31 -5.46
CA LEU A 24 3.29 6.47 -4.89
C LEU A 24 3.92 5.30 -4.14
N ALA A 25 3.47 5.04 -2.92
CA ALA A 25 3.87 3.88 -2.13
C ALA A 25 2.67 3.19 -1.49
N TRP A 26 2.62 1.85 -1.58
CA TRP A 26 1.60 1.03 -0.93
C TRP A 26 2.23 0.19 0.20
N LEU A 27 1.67 0.29 1.41
CA LEU A 27 1.91 -0.68 2.48
C LEU A 27 0.69 -1.60 2.58
N ILE A 28 0.87 -2.86 2.16
CA ILE A 28 -0.18 -3.87 2.20
C ILE A 28 -0.15 -4.56 3.57
N ASP A 29 -1.23 -4.46 4.35
CA ASP A 29 -1.41 -5.14 5.65
C ASP A 29 -2.41 -6.30 5.51
N PHE A 30 -1.89 -7.49 5.21
CA PHE A 30 -2.71 -8.70 5.06
C PHE A 30 -3.47 -9.09 6.33
N ALA A 31 -2.92 -8.85 7.52
CA ALA A 31 -3.58 -9.20 8.77
C ALA A 31 -4.85 -8.38 8.99
N ARG A 32 -4.86 -7.12 8.53
CA ARG A 32 -6.01 -6.21 8.62
C ARG A 32 -6.83 -6.12 7.34
N GLN A 33 -6.42 -6.78 6.26
CA GLN A 33 -7.01 -6.64 4.92
C GLN A 33 -7.13 -5.16 4.49
N GLN A 34 -6.07 -4.39 4.73
CA GLN A 34 -5.99 -2.95 4.46
C GLN A 34 -4.74 -2.63 3.64
N ILE A 35 -4.80 -1.55 2.87
CA ILE A 35 -3.64 -0.99 2.16
C ILE A 35 -3.53 0.48 2.52
N TRP A 36 -2.35 0.88 3.00
CA TRP A 36 -2.05 2.28 3.25
C TRP A 36 -1.36 2.84 2.02
N VAL A 37 -1.82 3.98 1.56
CA VAL A 37 -1.36 4.59 0.31
C VAL A 37 -0.83 5.99 0.60
N TRP A 38 0.43 6.21 0.24
CA TRP A 38 1.07 7.52 0.25
C TRP A 38 1.22 8.02 -1.19
N GLN A 39 0.84 9.27 -1.43
CA GLN A 39 1.04 9.98 -2.70
C GLN A 39 1.84 11.25 -2.43
N GLY A 40 3.12 11.26 -2.85
CA GLY A 40 4.04 12.35 -2.54
C GLY A 40 4.09 12.67 -1.03
N ASP A 41 3.85 13.94 -0.69
CA ASP A 41 3.96 14.49 0.67
C ASP A 41 2.64 14.49 1.46
N ASP A 42 1.58 13.89 0.92
CA ASP A 42 0.28 13.82 1.59
C ASP A 42 0.27 12.80 2.75
N LEU A 43 -0.66 13.01 3.70
CA LEU A 43 -0.95 12.01 4.73
C LEU A 43 -1.44 10.71 4.08
N PRO A 44 -1.07 9.54 4.63
CA PRO A 44 -1.53 8.27 4.08
C PRO A 44 -3.04 8.13 4.19
N ILE A 45 -3.65 7.63 3.12
CA ILE A 45 -5.02 7.12 3.16
C ILE A 45 -5.00 5.62 3.45
N ILE A 46 -6.03 5.14 4.14
CA ILE A 46 -6.21 3.71 4.42
C ILE A 46 -7.38 3.22 3.59
N CYS A 47 -7.13 2.29 2.66
CA CYS A 47 -8.12 1.68 1.80
C CYS A 47 -8.43 0.25 2.28
N SER A 48 -9.68 -0.20 2.08
CA SER A 48 -10.15 -1.54 2.44
C SER A 48 -11.25 -2.07 1.51
N GLY A 49 -11.49 -3.38 1.52
CA GLY A 49 -12.63 -3.98 0.79
C GLY A 49 -12.59 -3.71 -0.72
N GLU A 50 -13.63 -3.07 -1.24
CA GLU A 50 -13.77 -2.74 -2.66
C GLU A 50 -13.20 -1.35 -3.03
N ASP A 51 -12.52 -0.67 -2.10
CA ASP A 51 -11.88 0.61 -2.38
C ASP A 51 -10.89 0.48 -3.55
N ILE A 52 -11.03 1.36 -4.54
CA ILE A 52 -10.12 1.47 -5.69
C ILE A 52 -8.82 2.12 -5.20
N LEU A 53 -7.69 1.46 -5.48
CA LEU A 53 -6.38 1.94 -5.09
C LEU A 53 -5.90 3.04 -6.03
N PRO A 54 -5.44 4.19 -5.50
CA PRO A 54 -4.75 5.19 -6.31
C PRO A 54 -3.54 4.59 -7.01
N SER A 55 -3.44 4.83 -8.31
CA SER A 55 -2.33 4.36 -9.16
C SER A 55 -1.75 5.53 -9.94
N LEU A 56 -0.53 5.36 -10.49
CA LEU A 56 0.09 6.34 -11.38
C LEU A 56 -0.45 6.26 -12.83
N GLY A 57 -1.63 5.68 -13.05
CA GLY A 57 -2.24 5.50 -14.37
C GLY A 57 -1.57 4.45 -15.27
N ILE A 58 -0.51 3.80 -14.79
CA ILE A 58 0.23 2.74 -15.52
C ILE A 58 -0.32 1.34 -15.27
N LEU A 59 -1.14 1.18 -14.23
CA LEU A 59 -1.75 -0.09 -13.85
C LEU A 59 -3.26 -0.03 -14.12
N PRO A 60 -3.90 -1.18 -14.44
CA PRO A 60 -5.35 -1.25 -14.42
C PRO A 60 -5.89 -0.88 -13.03
N GLU A 61 -7.17 -0.51 -12.95
CA GLU A 61 -7.82 -0.28 -11.67
C GLU A 61 -7.74 -1.54 -10.80
N LEU A 62 -7.22 -1.38 -9.58
CA LEU A 62 -7.08 -2.45 -8.61
C LEU A 62 -7.89 -2.09 -7.37
N THR A 63 -8.73 -3.01 -6.92
CA THR A 63 -9.36 -2.90 -5.60
C THR A 63 -8.48 -3.54 -4.54
N VAL A 64 -8.66 -3.15 -3.27
CA VAL A 64 -7.99 -3.84 -2.14
C VAL A 64 -8.32 -5.32 -2.16
N TYR A 65 -9.58 -5.69 -2.39
CA TYR A 65 -10.02 -7.09 -2.51
C TYR A 65 -9.23 -7.83 -3.60
N GLY A 66 -9.09 -7.22 -4.79
CA GLY A 66 -8.32 -7.80 -5.89
C GLY A 66 -6.88 -8.08 -5.50
N VAL A 67 -6.19 -7.11 -4.88
CA VAL A 67 -4.82 -7.28 -4.40
C VAL A 67 -4.71 -8.40 -3.36
N MET A 68 -5.64 -8.47 -2.41
CA MET A 68 -5.66 -9.50 -1.37
C MET A 68 -5.97 -10.89 -1.94
N ALA A 69 -6.78 -10.98 -2.99
CA ALA A 69 -7.12 -12.23 -3.65
C ALA A 69 -5.93 -12.81 -4.43
N MET A 70 -5.06 -11.96 -5.01
CA MET A 70 -3.87 -12.39 -5.75
C MET A 70 -2.87 -13.14 -4.86
N THR A 71 -2.71 -12.73 -3.60
CA THR A 71 -1.76 -13.35 -2.66
C THR A 71 -2.26 -14.64 -2.02
N ARG A 72 -3.51 -15.06 -2.29
CA ARG A 72 -4.05 -16.36 -1.85
C ARG A 72 -3.80 -17.48 -2.86
N ARG A 73 -3.29 -17.15 -4.05
CA ARG A 73 -3.05 -18.09 -5.17
C ARG A 73 -1.59 -18.50 -5.34
N SER A 74 -0.71 -18.06 -4.44
CA SER A 74 0.74 -18.26 -4.45
C SER A 74 1.20 -19.10 -3.27
#